data_AF-A0A9J6HCI4-F1
#
_entry.id   AF-A0A9J6HCI4-F1
#
_cell.length_a   1.000
_cell.length_b   1.000
_cell.length_c   1.000
_cell.angle_alpha   90.00
_cell.angle_beta   90.00
_cell.angle_gamma   90.00
#
_symmetry.space_group_name_H-M   'P 1'
#
loop_
_entity.id
_entity.type
_entity.pdbx_description
1 polymer ?
#
loop_
_entity_poly.entity_id
_entity_poly.type
_entity_poly.pdbx_seq_one_letter_code
_entity_poly.pdbx_strand_id
1 'polypeptide(L)'
;MVMNYSMVLMRAITVDYGRDKGVPMAHGELLATYSAATDLLLGHFGVPLLADRGYISRTMLAALVFAFFSAMLFTLPAAHGIAAFTATYIVLSMFLAATVSLGPVLIVDYLGVSWLPFTCGASGLVTGPLLLATASITGKSNYAALL
;
A
#
# COMPACT_ATOMS: atom_id res chain seq x y z
N MET A 1 9.26 -3.99 4.94
CA MET A 1 8.60 -5.20 5.46
C MET A 1 7.24 -4.89 6.08
N VAL A 2 7.11 -4.08 7.14
CA VAL A 2 5.79 -3.65 7.66
C VAL A 2 4.94 -2.99 6.58
N MET A 3 5.51 -2.10 5.77
CA MET A 3 4.77 -1.45 4.68
C MET A 3 4.43 -2.41 3.53
N ASN A 4 5.20 -3.49 3.34
CA ASN A 4 4.86 -4.55 2.38
C ASN A 4 3.64 -5.35 2.86
N TYR A 5 3.52 -5.56 4.18
CA TYR A 5 2.30 -6.09 4.77
C TYR A 5 1.12 -5.16 4.63
N SER A 6 1.30 -3.86 4.82
CA SER A 6 0.25 -2.87 4.57
C SER A 6 -0.25 -2.93 3.13
N MET A 7 0.60 -3.18 2.13
CA MET A 7 0.17 -3.38 0.73
C MET A 7 -0.71 -4.62 0.56
N VAL A 8 -0.30 -5.75 1.14
CA VAL A 8 -1.05 -7.01 1.06
C VAL A 8 -2.42 -6.85 1.73
N LEU A 9 -2.46 -6.25 2.91
CA LEU A 9 -3.69 -5.92 3.63
C LEU A 9 -4.59 -5.00 2.83
N MET A 10 -4.03 -3.90 2.30
CA MET A 10 -4.80 -2.93 1.53
C MET A 10 -5.46 -3.60 0.32
N ARG A 11 -4.73 -4.48 -0.38
CA ARG A 11 -5.27 -5.24 -1.52
C ARG A 11 -6.39 -6.19 -1.10
N ALA A 12 -6.21 -6.94 -0.01
CA ALA A 12 -7.24 -7.85 0.50
C ALA A 12 -8.52 -7.10 0.93
N ILE A 13 -8.37 -6.05 1.75
CA ILE A 13 -9.49 -5.24 2.25
C ILE A 13 -10.23 -4.56 1.08
N THR A 14 -9.50 -4.09 0.05
CA THR A 14 -10.13 -3.44 -1.11
C THR A 14 -10.95 -4.44 -1.93
N VAL A 15 -10.47 -5.67 -2.10
CA VAL A 15 -11.22 -6.72 -2.80
C VAL A 15 -12.47 -7.09 -2.03
N ASP A 16 -12.37 -7.26 -0.71
CA ASP A 16 -13.52 -7.54 0.16
C ASP A 16 -14.52 -6.37 0.16
N TYR A 17 -14.06 -5.13 0.27
CA TYR A 17 -14.91 -3.93 0.22
C TYR A 17 -15.59 -3.75 -1.14
N GLY A 18 -14.89 -4.06 -2.23
CA GLY A 18 -15.47 -4.07 -3.58
C GLY A 18 -16.58 -5.11 -3.70
N ARG A 19 -16.39 -6.30 -3.12
CA ARG A 19 -17.41 -7.35 -3.05
C ARG A 19 -18.62 -6.92 -2.23
N ASP A 20 -18.42 -6.28 -1.08
CA ASP A 20 -19.49 -5.76 -0.21
C ASP A 20 -20.33 -4.68 -0.91
N LYS A 21 -19.73 -3.93 -1.85
CA LYS A 21 -20.40 -2.92 -2.68
C LYS A 21 -21.07 -3.50 -3.94
N GLY A 22 -21.03 -4.81 -4.15
CA GLY A 22 -21.64 -5.49 -5.30
C GLY A 22 -20.82 -5.43 -6.59
N VAL A 23 -19.52 -5.16 -6.52
CA VAL A 23 -18.63 -5.13 -7.69
C VAL A 23 -18.33 -6.56 -8.17
N PRO A 24 -18.47 -6.86 -9.48
CA PRO A 24 -18.15 -8.20 -10.01
C PRO A 24 -16.66 -8.55 -9.82
N MET A 25 -16.34 -9.81 -9.51
CA MET A 25 -14.95 -10.26 -9.29
C MET A 25 -14.00 -9.97 -10.47
N ALA A 26 -14.50 -10.01 -11.71
CA ALA A 26 -13.71 -9.66 -12.90
C ALA A 26 -13.16 -8.22 -12.85
N HIS A 27 -13.86 -7.30 -12.20
CA HIS A 27 -13.39 -5.93 -11.99
C HIS A 27 -12.29 -5.86 -10.92
N GLY A 28 -12.33 -6.73 -9.90
CA GLY A 28 -11.31 -6.80 -8.86
C GLY A 28 -9.95 -7.30 -9.38
N GLU A 29 -9.96 -8.25 -10.33
CA GLU A 29 -8.73 -8.71 -10.99
C GLU A 29 -8.10 -7.59 -11.85
N LEU A 30 -8.92 -6.91 -12.66
CA LEU A 30 -8.48 -5.75 -13.45
C LEU A 30 -7.95 -4.63 -12.56
N LEU A 31 -8.64 -4.35 -11.46
CA LEU A 31 -8.22 -3.34 -10.48
C LEU A 31 -6.83 -3.64 -9.93
N ALA A 32 -6.57 -4.92 -9.63
CA ALA A 32 -5.26 -5.35 -9.16
C ALA A 32 -4.16 -5.25 -10.24
N THR A 33 -4.50 -5.46 -11.51
CA THR A 33 -3.56 -5.27 -12.62
C THR A 33 -3.24 -3.79 -12.83
N TYR A 34 -4.25 -2.92 -12.78
CA TYR A 34 -4.08 -1.46 -12.89
C TYR A 34 -3.29 -0.89 -11.71
N SER A 35 -3.57 -1.33 -10.48
CA SER A 35 -2.79 -0.89 -9.32
C SER A 35 -1.35 -1.38 -9.38
N ALA A 36 -1.09 -2.63 -9.75
CA ALA A 36 0.27 -3.13 -9.92
C ALA A 36 1.08 -2.35 -10.96
N ALA A 37 0.48 -2.02 -12.11
CA ALA A 37 1.14 -1.22 -13.15
C ALA A 37 1.44 0.22 -12.66
N THR A 38 0.49 0.82 -11.97
CA THR A 38 0.61 2.19 -11.41
C THR A 38 1.65 2.25 -10.29
N ASP A 39 1.65 1.27 -9.40
CA ASP A 39 2.60 1.16 -8.28
C ASP A 39 4.03 1.01 -8.77
N LEU A 40 4.23 0.24 -9.85
CA LEU A 40 5.53 0.08 -10.46
C LEU A 40 5.98 1.40 -11.11
N LEU A 41 5.18 1.97 -12.01
CA LEU A 41 5.57 3.14 -12.82
C LEU A 41 5.66 4.44 -12.01
N LEU A 42 4.67 4.72 -11.16
CA LEU A 42 4.52 6.01 -10.50
C LEU A 42 4.98 5.97 -9.04
N GLY A 43 4.74 4.87 -8.33
CA GLY A 43 5.10 4.72 -6.91
C GLY A 43 6.60 4.51 -6.70
N HIS A 44 7.20 3.55 -7.40
CA HIS A 44 8.60 3.18 -7.20
C HIS A 44 9.60 3.99 -8.01
N PHE A 45 9.21 4.49 -9.19
CA PHE A 45 10.10 5.29 -10.04
C PHE A 45 9.74 6.78 -10.01
N GLY A 46 8.48 7.14 -10.23
CA GLY A 46 8.06 8.55 -10.35
C GLY A 46 8.39 9.40 -9.11
N VAL A 47 7.85 9.02 -7.95
CA VAL A 47 7.99 9.80 -6.71
C VAL A 47 9.46 9.93 -6.23
N PRO A 48 10.27 8.86 -6.14
CA PRO A 48 11.67 9.01 -5.74
C PRO A 48 12.54 9.73 -6.77
N LEU A 49 12.22 9.67 -8.06
CA LEU A 49 12.92 10.44 -9.09
C LEU A 49 12.69 11.96 -8.95
N LEU A 50 11.52 12.38 -8.44
CA LEU A 50 11.29 13.79 -8.06
C LEU A 50 12.22 14.23 -6.92
N ALA A 51 12.56 13.34 -5.99
CA ALA A 51 13.51 13.59 -4.92
C ALA A 51 14.95 13.73 -5.48
N ASP A 52 15.34 12.81 -6.36
CA ASP A 52 16.70 12.77 -6.92
C ASP A 52 16.99 13.95 -7.88
N ARG A 53 15.95 14.58 -8.44
CA ARG A 53 16.11 15.83 -9.22
C ARG A 53 16.38 17.09 -8.38
N GLY A 54 16.41 16.97 -7.04
CA GLY A 54 16.78 18.07 -6.14
C GLY A 54 15.69 19.13 -5.93
N TYR A 55 14.45 18.89 -6.37
CA TYR A 55 13.35 19.84 -6.20
C TYR A 55 12.86 19.92 -4.74
N ILE A 56 12.94 18.82 -3.98
CA ILE A 56 12.43 18.71 -2.61
C ILE A 56 13.39 17.85 -1.79
N SER A 57 13.64 18.21 -0.52
CA SER A 57 14.38 17.37 0.42
C SER A 57 13.73 15.99 0.58
N ARG A 58 14.52 14.91 0.60
CA ARG A 58 14.04 13.53 0.79
C ARG A 58 13.12 13.38 2.00
N THR A 59 13.42 14.06 3.11
CA THR A 59 12.60 14.04 4.33
C THR A 59 11.26 14.74 4.14
N MET A 60 11.25 15.88 3.44
CA MET A 60 10.02 16.63 3.17
C MET A 60 9.13 15.90 2.17
N LEU A 61 9.73 15.24 1.17
CA LEU A 61 8.99 14.38 0.24
C LEU A 61 8.36 13.20 0.97
N ALA A 62 9.11 12.53 1.85
CA ALA A 62 8.58 11.45 2.66
C ALA A 62 7.41 11.91 3.55
N ALA A 63 7.55 13.05 4.22
CA ALA A 63 6.50 13.62 5.05
C ALA A 63 5.23 13.95 4.24
N LEU A 64 5.39 14.54 3.04
CA LEU A 64 4.27 14.81 2.13
C LEU A 64 3.58 13.53 1.68
N VAL A 65 4.35 12.52 1.26
CA VAL A 65 3.80 11.21 0.84
C VAL A 65 3.01 10.56 1.97
N PHE A 66 3.53 10.57 3.21
CA PHE A 66 2.81 10.05 4.37
C PHE A 66 1.54 10.85 4.68
N ALA A 67 1.59 12.19 4.58
CA ALA A 67 0.43 13.05 4.82
C ALA A 67 -0.67 12.82 3.78
N PHE A 68 -0.32 12.75 2.48
CA PHE A 68 -1.26 12.46 1.41
C PHE A 68 -1.83 11.05 1.51
N PHE A 69 -1.00 10.05 1.84
CA PHE A 69 -1.45 8.69 2.08
C PHE A 69 -2.49 8.63 3.20
N SER A 70 -2.21 9.27 4.35
CA SER A 70 -3.13 9.32 5.48
C SER A 70 -4.43 10.06 5.12
N ALA A 71 -4.35 11.20 4.44
CA ALA A 71 -5.53 11.94 3.98
C ALA A 71 -6.40 11.08 3.06
N MET A 72 -5.80 10.36 2.11
CA MET A 72 -6.53 9.50 1.17
C MET A 72 -7.23 8.33 1.85
N LEU A 73 -6.66 7.76 2.92
CA LEU A 73 -7.34 6.73 3.72
C LEU A 73 -8.69 7.21 4.27
N PHE A 74 -8.80 8.48 4.68
CA PHE A 74 -10.08 9.04 5.15
C PHE A 74 -11.09 9.28 4.02
N THR A 75 -10.64 9.42 2.78
CA THR A 75 -11.53 9.61 1.62
C THR A 75 -12.10 8.30 1.07
N LEU A 76 -11.44 7.16 1.34
CA LEU A 76 -11.86 5.84 0.90
C LEU A 76 -13.32 5.48 1.29
N PRO A 77 -13.78 5.67 2.54
CA PRO A 77 -15.17 5.37 2.92
C PRO A 77 -16.20 6.31 2.30
N ALA A 78 -15.80 7.51 1.87
CA ALA A 78 -16.67 8.49 1.23
C ALA A 78 -16.85 8.25 -0.28
N ALA A 79 -16.10 7.32 -0.87
CA ALA A 79 -16.22 7.00 -2.29
C ALA A 79 -17.52 6.23 -2.59
N HIS A 80 -18.43 6.88 -3.31
CA HIS A 80 -19.65 6.28 -3.84
C HIS A 80 -19.50 5.99 -5.33
N GLY A 81 -19.70 4.73 -5.71
CA GLY A 81 -19.60 4.27 -7.10
C GLY A 81 -18.26 3.62 -7.43
N ILE A 82 -18.29 2.72 -8.43
CA ILE A 82 -17.15 1.87 -8.82
C ILE A 82 -15.98 2.72 -9.30
N ALA A 83 -16.22 3.72 -10.16
CA ALA A 83 -15.18 4.56 -10.71
C ALA A 83 -14.46 5.40 -9.64
N ALA A 84 -15.21 5.99 -8.69
CA ALA A 84 -14.64 6.77 -7.61
C ALA A 84 -13.81 5.89 -6.66
N PHE A 85 -14.29 4.69 -6.33
CA PHE A 85 -13.56 3.72 -5.52
C PHE A 85 -12.27 3.23 -6.19
N THR A 86 -12.34 2.93 -7.49
CA THR A 86 -11.18 2.52 -8.28
C THR A 86 -10.13 3.62 -8.35
N ALA A 87 -10.54 4.87 -8.61
CA ALA A 87 -9.62 5.99 -8.69
C ALA A 87 -8.93 6.28 -7.34
N THR A 88 -9.68 6.31 -6.23
CA THR A 88 -9.09 6.52 -4.90
C THR A 88 -8.17 5.38 -4.49
N TYR A 89 -8.51 4.14 -4.83
CA TYR A 89 -7.65 2.98 -4.58
C TYR A 89 -6.32 3.06 -5.34
N ILE A 90 -6.33 3.38 -6.63
CA ILE A 90 -5.12 3.49 -7.45
C ILE A 90 -4.20 4.61 -6.93
N VAL A 91 -4.78 5.74 -6.53
CA VAL A 91 -4.01 6.85 -5.94
C VAL A 91 -3.39 6.43 -4.61
N LEU A 92 -4.15 5.71 -3.78
CA LEU A 92 -3.69 5.27 -2.48
C LEU A 92 -2.62 4.17 -2.59
N SER A 93 -2.74 3.25 -3.54
CA SER A 93 -1.71 2.24 -3.82
C SER A 93 -0.40 2.91 -4.26
N MET A 94 -0.48 3.92 -5.14
CA MET A 94 0.68 4.68 -5.60
C MET A 94 1.44 5.34 -4.44
N PHE A 95 0.74 6.01 -3.51
CA PHE A 95 1.38 6.63 -2.35
C PHE A 95 1.98 5.60 -1.37
N LEU A 96 1.33 4.43 -1.23
CA LEU A 96 1.85 3.34 -0.42
C LEU A 96 3.14 2.76 -1.03
N ALA A 97 3.18 2.59 -2.36
CA ALA A 97 4.35 2.17 -3.12
C ALA A 97 5.52 3.16 -3.01
N ALA A 98 5.22 4.46 -3.08
CA ALA A 98 6.22 5.50 -2.83
C ALA A 98 6.79 5.42 -1.40
N THR A 99 5.94 5.16 -0.40
CA THR A 99 6.36 5.01 0.99
C THR A 99 7.29 3.81 1.19
N VAL A 100 7.00 2.68 0.54
CA VAL A 100 7.87 1.48 0.57
C VAL A 100 9.24 1.79 -0.02
N SER A 101 9.30 2.57 -1.08
CA SER A 101 10.55 2.93 -1.75
C SER A 101 11.41 3.90 -0.92
N LEU A 102 10.77 4.88 -0.26
CA LEU A 102 11.47 5.88 0.56
C LEU A 102 11.94 5.33 1.92
N GLY A 103 11.28 4.32 2.47
CA GLY A 103 11.59 3.76 3.80
C GLY A 103 13.05 3.31 3.97
N PRO A 104 13.58 2.40 3.14
CA PRO A 104 14.98 1.96 3.20
C PRO A 104 15.96 3.11 3.01
N VAL A 105 15.62 4.05 2.12
CA VAL A 105 16.45 5.23 1.83
C VAL A 105 16.61 6.12 3.06
N LEU A 106 15.51 6.39 3.77
CA LEU A 106 15.53 7.16 5.02
C LEU A 106 16.32 6.45 6.12
N ILE A 107 16.17 5.12 6.25
CA ILE A 107 16.91 4.36 7.26
C ILE A 107 18.42 4.45 7.00
N VAL A 108 18.83 4.33 5.74
CA VAL A 108 20.24 4.50 5.36
C VAL A 108 20.74 5.91 5.65
N ASP A 109 19.93 6.93 5.35
CA ASP A 109 20.31 8.34 5.50
C ASP A 109 20.44 8.75 6.98
N TYR A 110 19.54 8.27 7.85
CA TYR A 110 19.50 8.65 9.27
C TYR A 110 20.27 7.72 10.20
N LEU A 111 20.25 6.41 9.98
CA LEU A 111 20.87 5.42 10.86
C LEU A 111 22.14 4.80 10.26
N GLY A 112 22.34 4.94 8.94
CA GLY A 112 23.43 4.29 8.22
C GLY A 112 23.09 2.88 7.73
N VAL A 113 23.86 2.41 6.76
CA VAL A 113 23.63 1.12 6.06
C VAL A 113 23.67 -0.09 7.01
N SER A 114 24.44 -0.03 8.08
CA SER A 114 24.60 -1.12 9.05
C SER A 114 23.32 -1.48 9.81
N TRP A 115 22.39 -0.54 9.95
CA TRP A 115 21.10 -0.74 10.64
C TRP A 115 19.99 -1.26 9.74
N LEU A 116 20.19 -1.24 8.43
CA LEU A 116 19.24 -1.75 7.45
C LEU A 116 18.85 -3.23 7.69
N PRO A 117 19.79 -4.19 7.88
CA PRO A 117 19.43 -5.57 8.15
C PRO A 117 18.72 -5.75 9.50
N PHE A 118 19.09 -4.97 10.52
CA PHE A 118 18.45 -5.04 11.84
C PHE A 118 17.00 -4.56 11.79
N THR A 119 16.75 -3.39 11.18
CA THR A 119 15.38 -2.86 11.00
C THR A 119 14.54 -3.77 10.10
N CYS A 120 15.14 -4.38 9.08
CA CYS A 120 14.48 -5.37 8.22
C CYS A 120 14.10 -6.64 9.01
N GLY A 121 15.01 -7.17 9.84
CA GLY A 121 14.76 -8.34 10.69
C GLY A 121 13.68 -8.08 11.75
N ALA A 122 13.78 -6.97 12.47
CA ALA A 122 12.80 -6.57 13.48
C ALA A 122 11.40 -6.37 12.88
N SER A 123 11.32 -5.69 11.73
CA SER A 123 10.05 -5.52 11.03
C SER A 123 9.50 -6.83 10.49
N GLY A 124 10.34 -7.77 10.05
CA GLY A 124 9.93 -9.12 9.64
C GLY A 124 9.33 -9.94 10.78
N LEU A 125 9.91 -9.88 11.99
CA LEU A 125 9.39 -10.56 13.18
C LEU A 125 8.00 -10.08 13.60
N VAL A 126 7.70 -8.79 13.40
CA VAL A 126 6.36 -8.24 13.64
C VAL A 126 5.40 -8.63 12.51
N THR A 127 5.88 -8.55 11.26
CA THR A 127 5.04 -8.72 10.07
C THR A 127 4.61 -10.18 9.84
N GLY A 128 5.48 -11.15 10.11
CA GLY A 128 5.19 -12.57 9.89
C GLY A 128 3.95 -13.07 10.64
N PRO A 129 3.86 -12.87 11.97
CA PRO A 129 2.66 -13.21 12.75
C PRO A 129 1.41 -12.47 12.28
N LEU A 130 1.55 -11.19 11.93
CA LEU A 130 0.46 -10.35 11.43
C LEU A 130 -0.11 -10.85 10.08
N LEU A 131 0.74 -11.33 9.18
CA LEU A 131 0.32 -11.96 7.91
C LEU A 131 -0.48 -13.25 8.14
N LEU A 132 -0.02 -14.08 9.09
CA LEU A 132 -0.73 -15.31 9.46
C LEU A 132 -2.08 -15.01 10.10
N ALA A 133 -2.17 -13.95 10.92
CA ALA A 133 -3.42 -13.49 11.50
C ALA A 133 -4.39 -12.92 10.45
N THR A 134 -3.91 -12.26 9.40
CA THR A 134 -4.79 -11.76 8.33
C THR A 134 -5.45 -12.89 7.54
N ALA A 135 -4.73 -13.98 7.28
CA ALA A 135 -5.31 -15.13 6.61
C ALA A 135 -6.45 -15.77 7.42
N SER A 136 -6.35 -15.78 8.76
CA SER A 136 -7.42 -16.31 9.62
C SER A 136 -8.63 -15.38 9.73
N ILE A 137 -8.43 -14.07 9.58
CA ILE A 137 -9.50 -13.07 9.58
C ILE A 137 -10.26 -13.08 8.26
N THR A 138 -9.55 -13.05 7.11
CA THR A 138 -10.17 -13.04 5.78
C THR A 138 -10.69 -14.43 5.36
N GLY A 139 -10.06 -15.51 5.86
CA GLY A 139 -10.42 -16.89 5.52
C GLY A 139 -11.85 -17.31 5.89
N LYS A 140 -12.52 -16.64 6.86
CA LYS A 140 -13.92 -16.93 7.20
C LYS A 140 -14.93 -16.47 6.13
N SER A 141 -14.57 -15.51 5.27
CA SER A 141 -15.47 -14.99 4.23
C SER A 141 -15.69 -15.99 3.08
N ASN A 142 -14.72 -16.87 2.81
CA ASN A 142 -14.81 -17.83 1.70
C ASN A 142 -15.59 -19.12 2.01
N TYR A 143 -15.85 -19.44 3.29
CA TYR A 143 -16.66 -20.61 3.65
C TYR A 143 -18.17 -20.31 3.71
N ALA A 144 -18.58 -19.04 3.73
CA ALA A 144 -19.99 -18.66 3.71
C ALA A 144 -20.59 -18.58 2.28
N ALA A 145 -19.77 -18.75 1.24
CA ALA A 145 -20.22 -18.74 -0.17
C ALA A 145 -20.28 -20.15 -0.80
N LEU A 146 -20.08 -21.21 0.00
CA LEU A 146 -20.12 -22.61 -0.41
C LEU A 146 -21.16 -23.45 0.36
N LEU A 147 -22.07 -22.80 1.10
CA LEU A 147 -23.29 -23.37 1.67
C LEU A 147 -24.48 -22.51 1.21
#